data_AF-A0A1R1EMM9-F1
#
_entry.id   AF-A0A1R1EMM9-F1
#
_cell.length_a   1.000
_cell.length_b   1.000
_cell.length_c   1.000
_cell.angle_alpha   90.00
_cell.angle_beta   90.00
_cell.angle_gamma   90.00
#
_symmetry.space_group_name_H-M   'P 1'
#
loop_
_entity.id
_entity.type
_entity.pdbx_description
1 polymer ?
#
loop_
_entity_poly.entity_id
_entity_poly.type
_entity_poly.pdbx_seq_one_letter_code
_entity_poly.pdbx_strand_id
1 'polypeptide(L)'
;MNKPLKQQELISYIAEETQADRDSITLVLKYEEAYINNAKADVKGEVEIDMDDLVDYVLSRRDIKLDEMTVEAILEAEMDFLMDQGLASYED
;
A
#
# COMPACT_ATOMS: atom_id res chain seq x y z
N MET A 1 -7.79 7.25 18.67
CA MET A 1 -7.73 5.78 18.74
C MET A 1 -8.72 5.20 17.73
N ASN A 2 -8.39 5.15 16.43
CA ASN A 2 -9.28 4.64 15.36
C ASN A 2 -8.55 3.84 14.26
N LYS A 3 -7.27 3.50 14.44
CA LYS A 3 -6.45 2.81 13.44
C LYS A 3 -7.01 1.45 12.95
N PRO A 4 -7.56 0.55 13.79
CA PRO A 4 -7.97 -0.78 13.33
C PRO A 4 -9.27 -0.78 12.50
N LEU A 5 -10.17 0.19 12.71
CA LEU A 5 -11.39 0.33 11.91
C LEU A 5 -11.04 0.78 10.48
N LYS A 6 -10.14 1.77 10.35
CA LYS A 6 -9.66 2.25 9.05
C LYS A 6 -8.98 1.16 8.21
N GLN A 7 -8.23 0.26 8.84
CA GLN A 7 -7.55 -0.82 8.12
C GLN A 7 -8.53 -1.85 7.55
N GLN A 8 -9.62 -2.17 8.25
CA GLN A 8 -10.64 -3.09 7.72
C GLN A 8 -11.45 -2.45 6.59
N GLU A 9 -11.73 -1.16 6.69
CA GLU A 9 -12.38 -0.38 5.62
C GLU A 9 -11.49 -0.32 4.37
N LEU A 10 -10.20 -0.03 4.55
CA LEU A 10 -9.20 -0.03 3.46
C LEU A 10 -9.12 -1.41 2.78
N ILE A 11 -8.94 -2.48 3.54
CA ILE A 11 -8.87 -3.85 2.98
C ILE A 11 -10.16 -4.20 2.23
N SER A 12 -11.31 -3.76 2.73
CA SER A 12 -12.59 -4.02 2.07
C SER A 12 -12.72 -3.23 0.77
N TYR A 13 -12.33 -1.96 0.76
CA TYR A 13 -12.29 -1.12 -0.43
C TYR A 13 -11.37 -1.72 -1.50
N ILE A 14 -10.12 -2.04 -1.14
CA ILE A 14 -9.16 -2.65 -2.08
C ILE A 14 -9.70 -3.98 -2.61
N ALA A 15 -10.32 -4.81 -1.77
CA ALA A 15 -10.89 -6.09 -2.21
C ALA A 15 -12.05 -5.90 -3.19
N GLU A 16 -12.84 -4.84 -3.02
CA GLU A 16 -13.93 -4.50 -3.94
C GLU A 16 -13.39 -3.99 -5.29
N GLU A 17 -12.36 -3.14 -5.28
CA GLU A 17 -11.77 -2.58 -6.50
C GLU A 17 -10.93 -3.61 -7.29
N THR A 18 -10.09 -4.38 -6.59
CA THR A 18 -9.11 -5.28 -7.22
C THR A 18 -9.58 -6.73 -7.34
N GLN A 19 -10.67 -7.10 -6.65
CA GLN A 19 -11.14 -8.49 -6.51
C GLN A 19 -10.10 -9.44 -5.87
N ALA A 20 -9.02 -8.90 -5.29
CA ALA A 20 -8.00 -9.69 -4.61
C ALA A 20 -8.49 -10.21 -3.25
N ASP A 21 -7.92 -11.33 -2.81
CA ASP A 21 -8.23 -11.90 -1.51
C ASP A 21 -7.69 -11.02 -0.37
N ARG A 22 -8.49 -10.87 0.70
CA ARG A 22 -8.16 -10.01 1.86
C ARG A 22 -6.84 -10.40 2.54
N ASP A 23 -6.49 -11.69 2.59
CA ASP A 23 -5.22 -12.14 3.17
C ASP A 23 -4.05 -11.71 2.27
N SER A 24 -4.24 -11.76 0.95
CA SER A 24 -3.24 -11.30 -0.03
C SER A 24 -3.05 -9.79 0.04
N ILE A 25 -4.14 -9.03 0.10
CA ILE A 25 -4.10 -7.57 0.29
C ILE A 25 -3.37 -7.22 1.59
N THR A 26 -3.70 -7.89 2.68
CA THR A 26 -3.04 -7.66 3.98
C THR A 26 -1.53 -7.93 3.91
N LEU A 27 -1.10 -8.93 3.14
CA LEU A 27 0.32 -9.21 2.93
C LEU A 27 1.01 -8.11 2.12
N VAL A 28 0.39 -7.63 1.04
CA VAL A 28 0.91 -6.52 0.22
C VAL A 28 1.11 -5.27 1.08
N LEU A 29 0.06 -4.81 1.77
CA LEU A 29 0.10 -3.64 2.65
C LEU A 29 1.18 -3.76 3.74
N LYS A 30 1.35 -4.96 4.30
CA LYS A 30 2.39 -5.22 5.30
C LYS A 30 3.80 -5.08 4.71
N TYR A 31 4.01 -5.55 3.48
CA TYR A 31 5.30 -5.45 2.82
C TYR A 31 5.60 -4.01 2.41
N GLU A 32 4.60 -3.27 1.95
CA GLU A 32 4.71 -1.84 1.72
C GLU A 32 5.08 -1.08 3.00
N GLU A 33 4.33 -1.24 4.09
CA GLU A 33 4.66 -0.57 5.35
C GLU A 33 6.11 -0.89 5.78
N ALA A 34 6.56 -2.13 5.57
CA ALA A 34 7.94 -2.51 5.82
C ALA A 34 8.93 -1.82 4.85
N TYR A 35 8.59 -1.67 3.58
CA TYR A 35 9.40 -0.95 2.60
C TYR A 35 9.54 0.52 2.99
N ILE A 36 8.44 1.20 3.26
CA ILE A 36 8.39 2.61 3.68
C ILE A 36 9.19 2.83 4.97
N ASN A 37 9.01 1.96 5.97
CA ASN A 37 9.77 2.05 7.22
C ASN A 37 11.28 1.84 7.04
N ASN A 38 11.70 1.11 6.01
CA ASN A 38 13.11 0.92 5.68
C ASN A 38 13.65 1.99 4.72
N ALA A 39 12.79 2.62 3.93
CA ALA A 39 13.13 3.74 3.08
C ALA A 39 13.54 4.92 3.97
N LYS A 40 14.81 5.32 3.88
CA LYS A 40 15.29 6.49 4.59
C LYS A 40 14.67 7.71 3.93
N ALA A 41 14.00 8.54 4.72
CA ALA A 41 13.60 9.88 4.28
C ALA A 41 14.83 10.59 3.67
N ASP A 42 14.60 11.23 2.53
CA ASP A 42 15.64 11.93 1.81
C ASP A 42 16.15 13.14 2.63
N VAL A 43 17.10 13.90 2.06
CA VAL A 43 17.66 15.09 2.72
C VAL A 43 16.63 16.20 3.02
N LYS A 44 15.40 16.11 2.49
CA LYS A 44 14.29 17.02 2.76
C LYS A 44 13.25 16.44 3.74
N GLY A 45 13.38 15.17 4.12
CA GLY A 45 12.38 14.48 4.94
C GLY A 45 11.24 13.87 4.12
N GLU A 46 11.33 13.90 2.79
CA GLU A 46 10.37 13.30 1.88
C GLU A 46 10.84 11.87 1.54
N VAL A 47 9.94 10.90 1.63
CA VAL A 47 10.22 9.55 1.14
C VAL A 47 9.69 9.51 -0.29
N GLU A 48 10.56 9.75 -1.28
CA GLU A 48 10.24 9.45 -2.67
C GLU A 48 10.24 7.93 -2.82
N ILE A 49 9.03 7.35 -2.84
CA ILE A 49 8.81 5.92 -3.08
C ILE A 49 8.53 5.79 -4.57
N ASP A 50 9.43 5.11 -5.27
CA ASP A 50 9.15 4.66 -6.62
C ASP A 50 8.17 3.47 -6.55
N MET A 51 7.06 3.59 -7.26
CA MET A 51 6.00 2.58 -7.26
C MET A 51 6.49 1.30 -7.93
N ASP A 52 7.31 1.40 -8.98
CA ASP A 52 7.90 0.26 -9.67
C ASP A 52 8.82 -0.53 -8.72
N ASP A 53 9.68 0.16 -7.97
CA ASP A 53 10.57 -0.46 -6.99
C ASP A 53 9.78 -1.14 -5.84
N LEU A 54 8.68 -0.51 -5.41
CA LEU A 54 7.81 -1.06 -4.37
C LEU A 54 7.10 -2.33 -4.87
N VAL A 55 6.55 -2.30 -6.08
CA VAL A 55 5.90 -3.46 -6.71
C VAL A 55 6.91 -4.61 -6.85
N ASP A 56 8.10 -4.34 -7.38
CA ASP A 56 9.18 -5.33 -7.49
C ASP A 56 9.57 -5.90 -6.13
N TYR A 57 9.69 -5.05 -5.11
CA TYR A 57 9.98 -5.47 -3.75
C TYR A 57 8.90 -6.40 -3.19
N VAL A 58 7.62 -6.08 -3.39
CA VAL A 58 6.49 -6.91 -2.93
C VAL A 58 6.49 -8.24 -3.69
N LEU A 59 6.63 -8.23 -5.01
CA LEU A 59 6.70 -9.45 -5.84
C LEU A 59 7.90 -10.33 -5.53
N SER A 60 9.00 -9.75 -5.04
CA SER A 60 10.18 -10.51 -4.59
C SER A 60 9.89 -11.40 -3.37
N ARG A 61 8.77 -11.16 -2.65
CA ARG A 61 8.38 -11.90 -1.45
C ARG A 61 7.74 -13.22 -1.83
N ARG A 62 8.32 -14.32 -1.33
CA ARG A 62 7.85 -15.70 -1.60
C ARG A 62 6.40 -15.98 -1.21
N ASP A 63 5.86 -15.18 -0.30
CA ASP A 63 4.49 -15.33 0.20
C ASP A 63 3.46 -14.65 -0.73
N ILE A 64 3.91 -13.79 -1.65
CA ILE A 64 3.07 -13.17 -2.67
C ILE A 64 2.92 -14.13 -3.85
N LYS A 65 1.67 -14.48 -4.13
CA LYS A 65 1.27 -15.33 -5.25
C LYS A 65 0.41 -14.57 -6.28
N LEU A 66 0.44 -13.25 -6.19
CA LEU A 66 -0.24 -12.34 -7.08
C LEU A 66 0.67 -12.02 -8.27
N ASP A 67 0.06 -11.67 -9.40
CA ASP A 67 0.79 -11.05 -10.51
C ASP A 67 1.03 -9.56 -10.23
N GLU A 68 1.96 -8.99 -11.02
CA GLU A 68 2.39 -7.59 -10.95
C GLU A 68 1.22 -6.62 -11.06
N MET A 69 0.33 -6.82 -12.04
CA MET A 69 -0.85 -5.97 -12.23
C MET A 69 -1.77 -5.96 -11.02
N THR A 70 -1.94 -7.11 -10.36
CA THR A 70 -2.77 -7.21 -9.16
C THR A 70 -2.11 -6.52 -7.96
N VAL A 71 -0.78 -6.63 -7.83
CA VAL A 71 -0.04 -5.92 -6.77
C VAL A 71 -0.09 -4.41 -6.98
N GLU A 72 0.17 -3.94 -8.20
CA GLU A 72 0.07 -2.54 -8.58
C GLU A 72 -1.32 -1.98 -8.27
N ALA A 73 -2.39 -2.65 -8.73
CA ALA A 73 -3.75 -2.23 -8.47
C ALA A 73 -4.11 -2.16 -6.98
N ILE A 74 -3.53 -3.03 -6.14
CA ILE A 74 -3.72 -2.98 -4.68
C ILE A 74 -3.11 -1.71 -4.09
N LEU A 75 -1.89 -1.39 -4.50
CA LEU A 75 -1.15 -0.22 -4.01
C LEU A 75 -1.78 1.08 -4.52
N GLU A 76 -2.21 1.13 -5.79
CA GLU A 76 -2.97 2.26 -6.35
C GLU A 76 -4.28 2.48 -5.60
N ALA A 77 -5.07 1.41 -5.37
CA ALA A 77 -6.33 1.51 -4.63
C ALA A 77 -6.12 1.97 -3.18
N GLU A 78 -5.02 1.59 -2.53
CA GLU A 78 -4.68 2.16 -1.23
C GLU A 78 -4.42 3.66 -1.32
N MET A 79 -3.58 4.09 -2.25
CA MET A 79 -3.26 5.51 -2.43
C MET A 79 -4.53 6.33 -2.67
N ASP A 80 -5.42 5.87 -3.55
CA ASP A 80 -6.71 6.51 -3.83
C ASP A 80 -7.58 6.59 -2.57
N PHE A 81 -7.70 5.51 -1.80
CA PHE A 81 -8.45 5.51 -0.54
C PHE A 81 -7.88 6.51 0.48
N LEU A 82 -6.55 6.58 0.60
CA LEU A 82 -5.87 7.51 1.50
C LEU A 82 -6.01 8.96 1.04
N MET A 83 -6.00 9.22 -0.27
CA MET A 83 -6.29 10.53 -0.86
C MET A 83 -7.74 10.95 -0.57
N ASP A 84 -8.71 10.07 -0.83
CA ASP A 84 -10.14 10.32 -0.61
C ASP A 84 -10.49 10.55 0.87
N GLN A 85 -9.77 9.91 1.78
CA GLN A 85 -9.89 10.15 3.23
C GLN A 85 -9.30 11.50 3.68
N GLY A 86 -8.69 12.26 2.76
CA GLY A 86 -7.96 13.49 3.07
C GLY A 86 -6.72 13.23 3.94
N LEU A 87 -6.20 12.00 3.97
CA LEU A 87 -4.95 11.66 4.65
C LEU A 87 -3.72 12.00 3.80
N ALA A 88 -3.91 12.16 2.49
CA ALA A 88 -2.89 12.63 1.56
C ALA A 88 -2.86 14.17 1.43
N SER A 89 -3.33 14.93 2.42
CA SER A 89 -2.93 16.34 2.51
C SER A 89 -1.48 16.41 3.00
N TYR A 90 -0.53 16.26 2.08
CA TYR A 90 0.80 16.85 2.18
C TYR A 90 0.71 18.35 1.84
N GLU A 91 -0.22 19.07 2.48
CA GLU A 91 -0.33 20.52 2.37
C GLU A 91 -0.47 21.08 3.79
N ASP A 92 0.54 21.87 4.18
CA ASP A 92 0.59 22.77 5.34
C ASP A 92 -0.52 23.85 5.25
#